data_AF-A0A016W411-F1
#
_entry.id   AF-A0A016W411-F1
#
_cell.length_a   1.000
_cell.length_b   1.000
_cell.length_c   1.000
_cell.angle_alpha   90.00
_cell.angle_beta   90.00
_cell.angle_gamma   90.00
#
_symmetry.space_group_name_H-M   'P 1'
#
loop_
_entity.id
_entity.type
_entity.pdbx_description
1 polymer ?
#
loop_
_entity_poly.entity_id
_entity_poly.type
_entity_poly.pdbx_seq_one_letter_code
_entity_poly.pdbx_strand_id
1 'polypeptide(L)'
;MDEQEDAPPPKRQRFKHLTFNQLVGSIGGDNAKFSRRLMQRPDDSELFFIEALTKWNDQSFGADYTSFVDSLPCDELNTHAQLLYHKKTIVDLLLKSLQDPGCKSIPAFCELLSALVRDLKEDFTEDIPR
;
A
#
# COMPACT_ATOMS: atom_id res chain seq x y z
N MET A 1 -16.55 45.13 40.89
CA MET A 1 -15.48 44.32 40.27
C MET A 1 -16.11 42.97 40.05
N ASP A 2 -16.66 42.75 38.87
CA ASP A 2 -17.27 41.46 38.53
C ASP A 2 -16.16 40.59 37.93
N GLU A 3 -15.80 39.55 38.67
CA GLU A 3 -14.89 38.50 38.21
C GLU A 3 -15.58 37.74 37.08
N GLN A 4 -15.16 38.01 35.86
CA GLN A 4 -15.63 37.30 34.69
C GLN A 4 -15.00 35.91 34.68
N GLU A 5 -15.77 34.94 35.17
CA GLU A 5 -15.44 33.52 35.20
C GLU A 5 -15.19 33.05 33.74
N ASP A 6 -13.91 32.91 33.37
CA ASP A 6 -13.49 32.46 32.05
C ASP A 6 -13.97 31.02 31.82
N ALA A 7 -14.80 30.83 30.81
CA ALA A 7 -15.42 29.54 30.53
C ALA A 7 -14.33 28.49 30.24
N PRO A 8 -14.44 27.27 30.78
CA PRO A 8 -13.40 26.26 30.62
C PRO A 8 -13.17 25.94 29.14
N PRO A 9 -11.91 25.71 28.72
CA PRO A 9 -11.58 25.47 27.33
C PRO A 9 -12.32 24.22 26.82
N PRO A 10 -12.82 24.24 25.56
CA PRO A 10 -13.63 23.16 25.03
C PRO A 10 -12.85 21.85 25.06
N LYS A 11 -13.44 20.82 25.70
CA LYS A 11 -12.85 19.48 25.78
C LYS A 11 -12.61 18.96 24.36
N ARG A 12 -11.34 18.77 23.99
CA ARG A 12 -10.94 18.18 22.71
C ARG A 12 -11.48 16.75 22.63
N GLN A 13 -12.56 16.57 21.89
CA GLN A 13 -13.10 15.25 21.61
C GLN A 13 -12.18 14.50 20.64
N ARG A 14 -11.48 13.49 21.18
CA ARG A 14 -10.46 12.70 20.46
C ARG A 14 -11.04 11.89 19.29
N PHE A 15 -12.27 11.41 19.42
CA PHE A 15 -12.95 10.62 18.41
C PHE A 15 -14.15 11.38 17.85
N LYS A 16 -14.09 11.73 16.56
CA LYS A 16 -15.19 12.35 15.83
C LYS A 16 -15.87 11.29 14.97
N HIS A 17 -17.19 11.18 15.06
CA HIS A 17 -17.98 10.34 14.17
C HIS A 17 -18.17 11.08 12.84
N LEU A 18 -17.29 10.81 11.89
CA LEU A 18 -17.38 11.35 10.54
C LEU A 18 -18.26 10.43 9.68
N THR A 19 -19.10 11.03 8.86
CA THR A 19 -19.84 10.31 7.81
C THR A 19 -18.88 9.84 6.71
N PHE A 20 -19.29 8.84 5.92
CA PHE A 20 -18.51 8.38 4.77
C PHE A 20 -18.10 9.52 3.83
N ASN A 21 -19.03 10.41 3.47
CA ASN A 21 -18.75 11.55 2.60
C ASN A 21 -17.71 12.52 3.21
N GLN A 22 -17.75 12.71 4.53
CA GLN A 22 -16.74 13.53 5.22
C GLN A 22 -15.36 12.86 5.22
N LEU A 23 -15.30 11.53 5.38
CA LEU A 23 -14.05 10.77 5.27
C LEU A 23 -13.47 10.87 3.85
N VAL A 24 -14.29 10.63 2.82
CA VAL A 24 -13.85 10.77 1.41
C VAL A 24 -13.37 12.19 1.12
N GLY A 25 -14.12 13.21 1.55
CA GLY A 25 -13.72 14.60 1.39
C GLY A 25 -12.39 14.95 2.10
N SER A 26 -12.03 14.24 3.17
CA SER A 26 -10.76 14.45 3.88
C SER A 26 -9.53 13.86 3.17
N ILE A 27 -9.72 12.88 2.28
CA ILE A 27 -8.63 12.19 1.57
C ILE A 27 -8.08 13.07 0.42
N GLY A 28 -8.94 13.84 -0.25
CA GLY A 28 -8.63 14.54 -1.52
C GLY A 28 -7.75 15.80 -1.44
N GLY A 29 -7.05 16.04 -0.32
CA GLY A 29 -6.54 17.38 0.00
C GLY A 29 -5.16 17.78 -0.51
N ASP A 30 -4.24 16.85 -0.81
CA ASP A 30 -2.87 17.26 -1.17
C ASP A 30 -2.03 16.14 -1.80
N ASN A 31 -2.03 16.04 -3.14
CA ASN A 31 -1.18 15.09 -3.88
C ASN A 31 0.32 15.29 -3.59
N ALA A 32 0.75 16.50 -3.22
CA ALA A 32 2.15 16.81 -2.91
C ALA A 32 2.62 16.20 -1.58
N LYS A 33 1.71 15.78 -0.70
CA LYS A 33 2.04 14.99 0.50
C LYS A 33 2.19 13.50 0.18
N PHE A 34 1.48 13.01 -0.84
CA PHE A 34 1.57 11.63 -1.29
C PHE A 34 2.92 11.37 -1.97
N SER A 35 3.34 12.29 -2.85
CA SER A 35 4.65 12.23 -3.52
C SER A 35 5.85 12.29 -2.57
N ARG A 36 5.70 12.94 -1.40
CA ARG A 36 6.77 13.00 -0.39
C ARG A 36 6.94 11.70 0.42
N ARG A 37 5.91 10.85 0.45
CA ARG A 37 5.92 9.53 1.12
C ARG A 37 6.25 8.38 0.20
N LEU A 38 6.31 8.63 -1.11
CA LEU A 38 6.83 7.69 -2.09
C LEU A 38 8.30 7.42 -1.72
N MET A 39 8.51 6.42 -0.86
CA MET A 39 9.69 6.21 -0.03
C MET A 39 10.98 6.31 -0.83
N GLN A 40 12.00 6.92 -0.21
CA GLN A 40 13.38 6.77 -0.67
C GLN A 40 13.73 5.29 -0.64
N ARG A 41 14.53 4.84 -1.62
CA ARG A 41 14.99 3.45 -1.68
C ARG A 41 15.62 3.09 -0.33
N PRO A 42 15.17 2.02 0.34
CA PRO A 42 15.83 1.57 1.57
C PRO A 42 17.28 1.20 1.26
N ASP A 43 18.20 1.46 2.19
CA ASP A 43 19.62 1.10 2.01
C ASP A 43 19.83 -0.42 1.96
N ASP A 44 18.93 -1.22 2.58
CA ASP A 44 19.12 -2.66 2.77
C ASP A 44 18.47 -3.56 1.70
N SER A 45 17.46 -3.07 0.98
CA SER A 45 16.77 -3.83 -0.08
C SER A 45 16.98 -3.16 -1.44
N GLU A 46 17.52 -3.91 -2.41
CA GLU A 46 17.63 -3.40 -3.77
C GLU A 46 16.25 -3.17 -4.41
N LEU A 47 15.19 -3.88 -3.99
CA LEU A 47 13.88 -3.85 -4.65
C LEU A 47 12.78 -3.34 -3.71
N PHE A 48 11.96 -2.42 -4.21
CA PHE A 48 10.79 -1.92 -3.48
C PHE A 48 9.77 -3.06 -3.22
N PHE A 49 9.63 -3.99 -4.16
CA PHE A 49 8.70 -5.11 -4.06
C PHE A 49 9.04 -6.05 -2.91
N ILE A 50 10.34 -6.36 -2.72
CA ILE A 50 10.82 -7.21 -1.63
C ILE A 50 10.68 -6.52 -0.27
N GLU A 51 10.94 -5.21 -0.21
CA GLU A 51 10.70 -4.43 1.00
C GLU A 51 9.20 -4.46 1.39
N ALA A 52 8.32 -4.23 0.42
CA ALA A 52 6.88 -4.29 0.65
C ALA A 52 6.42 -5.70 1.07
N LEU A 53 6.96 -6.77 0.47
CA LEU A 53 6.68 -8.15 0.89
C LEU A 53 7.12 -8.39 2.33
N THR A 54 8.33 -7.97 2.69
CA THR A 54 8.86 -8.12 4.05
C THR A 54 7.97 -7.41 5.06
N LYS A 55 7.64 -6.15 4.78
CA LYS A 55 6.72 -5.36 5.61
C LYS A 55 5.37 -6.04 5.81
N TRP A 56 4.78 -6.56 4.74
CA TRP A 56 3.44 -7.13 4.80
C TRP A 56 3.42 -8.58 5.32
N ASN A 57 4.53 -9.30 5.25
CA ASN A 57 4.70 -10.59 5.95
C ASN A 57 4.60 -10.41 7.48
N ASP A 58 5.05 -9.28 8.01
CA ASP A 58 4.95 -8.97 9.44
C ASP A 58 3.58 -8.37 9.85
N GLN A 59 2.82 -7.83 8.90
CA GLN A 59 1.59 -7.06 9.17
C GLN A 59 0.29 -7.76 8.75
N SER A 60 0.33 -8.61 7.73
CA SER A 60 -0.83 -9.28 7.17
C SER A 60 -0.80 -10.78 7.45
N PHE A 61 -1.71 -11.21 8.32
CA PHE A 61 -1.92 -12.63 8.66
C PHE A 61 -3.19 -13.20 8.03
N GLY A 62 -3.76 -12.50 7.04
CA GLY A 62 -4.99 -12.92 6.36
C GLY A 62 -4.73 -14.03 5.35
N ALA A 63 -5.64 -15.01 5.27
CA ALA A 63 -5.53 -16.16 4.36
C ALA A 63 -5.30 -15.75 2.90
N ASP A 64 -5.93 -14.66 2.44
CA ASP A 64 -5.77 -14.14 1.08
C ASP A 64 -4.31 -13.73 0.80
N TYR A 65 -3.66 -13.10 1.78
CA TYR A 65 -2.27 -12.67 1.64
C TYR A 65 -1.31 -13.86 1.73
N THR A 66 -1.51 -14.75 2.70
CA THR A 66 -0.69 -15.96 2.83
C THR A 66 -0.75 -16.81 1.56
N SER A 67 -1.96 -17.06 1.03
CA SER A 67 -2.12 -17.81 -0.23
C SER A 67 -1.46 -17.14 -1.42
N PHE A 68 -1.44 -15.81 -1.46
CA PHE A 68 -0.72 -15.05 -2.50
C PHE A 68 0.79 -15.26 -2.38
N VAL A 69 1.36 -15.08 -1.18
CA VAL A 69 2.79 -15.26 -0.93
C VAL A 69 3.24 -16.69 -1.21
N ASP A 70 2.45 -17.69 -0.83
CA ASP A 70 2.72 -19.11 -1.10
C ASP A 70 2.72 -19.44 -2.61
N SER A 71 2.04 -18.61 -3.41
CA SER A 71 1.98 -18.76 -4.88
C SER A 71 3.10 -18.01 -5.61
N LEU A 72 3.88 -17.18 -4.91
CA LEU A 72 5.00 -16.44 -5.49
C LEU A 72 6.26 -17.30 -5.55
N PRO A 73 7.11 -17.12 -6.60
CA PRO A 73 8.42 -17.76 -6.66
C PRO A 73 9.44 -17.02 -5.78
N CYS A 74 9.17 -16.90 -4.47
CA CYS A 74 9.93 -16.03 -3.54
C CYS A 74 11.45 -16.27 -3.54
N ASP A 75 11.88 -17.52 -3.66
CA ASP A 75 13.31 -17.88 -3.72
C ASP A 75 14.02 -17.29 -4.95
N GLU A 76 13.24 -16.89 -5.96
CA GLU A 76 13.69 -16.33 -7.23
C GLU A 76 13.30 -14.85 -7.39
N LEU A 77 13.12 -14.07 -6.32
CA LEU A 77 12.78 -12.62 -6.44
C LEU A 77 13.83 -11.68 -5.85
N ASN A 78 15.05 -12.16 -5.65
CA ASN A 78 16.12 -11.41 -4.98
C ASN A 78 16.77 -10.31 -5.84
N THR A 79 16.61 -10.38 -7.17
CA THR A 79 17.24 -9.43 -8.11
C THR A 79 16.24 -8.88 -9.11
N HIS A 80 16.54 -7.70 -9.66
CA HIS A 80 15.70 -7.06 -10.66
C HIS A 80 15.45 -7.93 -11.90
N ALA A 81 16.47 -8.65 -12.37
CA ALA A 81 16.35 -9.53 -13.53
C ALA A 81 15.37 -10.68 -13.29
N GLN A 82 15.36 -11.25 -12.08
CA GLN A 82 14.40 -12.30 -11.77
C GLN A 82 12.98 -11.75 -11.56
N LEU A 83 12.86 -10.55 -10.98
CA LEU A 83 11.58 -9.83 -10.91
C LEU A 83 11.00 -9.59 -12.31
N LEU A 84 11.83 -9.18 -13.26
CA LEU A 84 11.45 -8.99 -14.66
C LEU A 84 11.04 -10.32 -15.32
N TYR A 85 11.78 -11.40 -15.06
CA TYR A 85 11.46 -12.73 -15.58
C TYR A 85 10.10 -13.24 -15.10
N HIS A 86 9.76 -13.00 -13.82
CA HIS A 86 8.51 -13.43 -13.21
C HIS A 86 7.38 -12.40 -13.29
N LYS A 87 7.59 -11.24 -13.93
CA LYS A 87 6.67 -10.09 -13.90
C LYS A 87 5.23 -10.46 -14.20
N LYS A 88 5.03 -11.28 -15.24
CA LYS A 88 3.70 -11.71 -15.68
C LYS A 88 2.97 -12.51 -14.61
N THR A 89 3.64 -13.51 -14.05
CA THR A 89 3.11 -14.34 -12.96
C THR A 89 2.72 -13.48 -11.76
N ILE A 90 3.57 -12.54 -11.36
CA ILE A 90 3.31 -11.64 -10.22
C ILE A 90 2.10 -10.75 -10.50
N VAL A 91 2.03 -10.14 -11.70
CA VAL A 91 0.91 -9.27 -12.10
C VAL A 91 -0.40 -10.05 -12.14
N ASP A 92 -0.41 -11.26 -12.72
CA ASP A 92 -1.61 -12.10 -12.79
C ASP A 92 -2.12 -12.49 -11.39
N LEU A 93 -1.21 -12.83 -10.46
CA LEU A 93 -1.55 -13.12 -9.07
C LEU A 93 -2.11 -11.88 -8.34
N LEU A 94 -1.47 -10.71 -8.51
CA LEU A 94 -1.94 -9.46 -7.92
C LEU A 94 -3.33 -9.09 -8.46
N LEU A 95 -3.54 -9.20 -9.77
CA LEU A 95 -4.80 -8.88 -10.41
C LEU A 95 -5.92 -9.79 -9.90
N LYS A 96 -5.66 -11.11 -9.83
CA LYS A 96 -6.60 -12.08 -9.28
C LYS A 96 -7.02 -11.71 -7.84
N SER A 97 -6.06 -11.36 -6.99
CA SER A 97 -6.33 -10.99 -5.60
C SER A 97 -7.03 -9.65 -5.44
N LEU A 98 -6.76 -8.68 -6.32
CA LEU A 98 -7.42 -7.37 -6.32
C LEU A 98 -8.84 -7.40 -6.90
N GLN A 99 -9.12 -8.35 -7.79
CA GLN A 99 -10.44 -8.53 -8.39
C GLN A 99 -11.40 -9.34 -7.52
N ASP A 100 -10.91 -10.02 -6.49
CA ASP A 100 -11.76 -10.75 -5.55
C ASP A 100 -12.47 -9.77 -4.58
N PRO A 101 -13.80 -9.61 -4.65
CA PRO A 101 -14.54 -8.74 -3.75
C PRO A 101 -14.53 -9.21 -2.29
N GLY A 102 -14.18 -10.48 -2.03
CA GLY A 102 -14.04 -11.04 -0.69
C GLY A 102 -12.68 -10.78 -0.04
N CYS A 103 -11.72 -10.28 -0.81
CA CYS A 103 -10.34 -10.08 -0.38
C CYS A 103 -10.23 -9.05 0.74
N LYS A 104 -9.60 -9.44 1.85
CA LYS A 104 -9.39 -8.59 3.03
C LYS A 104 -8.00 -7.96 3.07
N SER A 105 -7.12 -8.36 2.18
CA SER A 105 -5.72 -7.93 2.11
C SER A 105 -5.47 -6.87 1.02
N ILE A 106 -6.51 -6.18 0.56
CA ILE A 106 -6.43 -5.12 -0.47
C ILE A 106 -5.35 -4.07 -0.18
N PRO A 107 -5.18 -3.56 1.07
CA PRO A 107 -4.11 -2.59 1.35
C PRO A 107 -2.71 -3.12 1.02
N ALA A 108 -2.44 -4.39 1.33
CA ALA A 108 -1.16 -5.03 1.03
C ALA A 108 -0.95 -5.15 -0.48
N PHE A 109 -1.96 -5.61 -1.21
CA PHE A 109 -1.88 -5.76 -2.67
C PHE A 109 -1.72 -4.44 -3.41
N CYS A 110 -2.36 -3.36 -2.96
CA CYS A 110 -2.16 -2.02 -3.52
C CYS A 110 -0.73 -1.51 -3.31
N GLU A 111 -0.12 -1.76 -2.16
CA GLU A 111 1.27 -1.36 -1.88
C GLU A 111 2.27 -2.21 -2.66
N LEU A 112 2.05 -3.53 -2.73
CA LEU A 112 2.87 -4.45 -3.54
C LEU A 112 2.82 -4.10 -5.03
N LEU A 113 1.64 -3.80 -5.57
CA LEU A 113 1.49 -3.34 -6.95
C LEU A 113 2.24 -2.02 -7.17
N SER A 114 2.10 -1.07 -6.26
CA SER A 114 2.81 0.22 -6.35
C SER A 114 4.33 0.03 -6.31
N ALA A 115 4.82 -0.90 -5.49
CA ALA A 115 6.24 -1.23 -5.38
C ALA A 115 6.76 -1.94 -6.65
N LEU A 116 5.99 -2.89 -7.19
CA LEU A 116 6.31 -3.59 -8.45
C LEU A 116 6.45 -2.61 -9.61
N VAL A 117 5.50 -1.67 -9.75
CA VAL A 117 5.54 -0.63 -10.80
C VAL A 117 6.80 0.24 -10.66
N ARG A 118 7.23 0.53 -9.43
CA ARG A 118 8.43 1.33 -9.17
C ARG A 118 9.72 0.59 -9.51
N ASP A 119 9.77 -0.71 -9.26
CA ASP A 119 10.91 -1.53 -9.65
C ASP A 119 10.97 -1.68 -11.19
N LEU A 120 9.86 -2.01 -11.84
CA LEU A 120 9.81 -2.31 -13.28
C LEU A 120 9.81 -1.07 -14.19
N LYS A 121 9.31 0.09 -13.74
CA LYS A 121 9.31 1.35 -14.51
C LYS A 121 8.76 1.20 -15.94
N GLU A 122 9.64 1.30 -16.93
CA GLU A 122 9.30 1.23 -18.36
C GLU A 122 8.90 -0.19 -18.78
N ASP A 123 9.53 -1.21 -18.20
CA ASP A 123 9.23 -2.62 -18.46
C ASP A 123 7.82 -3.04 -17.99
N PHE A 124 7.17 -2.22 -17.14
CA PHE A 124 5.79 -2.43 -16.72
C PHE A 124 4.78 -2.10 -17.83
N THR A 125 5.11 -1.15 -18.71
CA THR A 125 4.16 -0.66 -19.72
C THR A 125 3.90 -1.63 -20.87
N GLU A 126 4.77 -2.62 -21.06
CA GLU A 126 4.61 -3.65 -22.08
C GLU A 126 3.45 -4.62 -21.79
N ASP A 127 3.09 -4.79 -20.51
CA ASP A 127 2.14 -5.81 -20.06
C ASP A 127 0.75 -5.24 -19.69
N ILE A 128 0.56 -3.92 -19.70
CA ILE A 128 -0.75 -3.31 -19.47
C ILE A 128 -1.53 -3.31 -20.80
N PRO A 129 -2.65 -4.06 -20.91
CA PRO A 129 -3.53 -3.92 -22.07
C PRO A 129 -4.05 -2.48 -22.15
N ARG A 130 -3.91 -1.83 -23.31
CA ARG A 130 -4.48 -0.51 -23.58
C ARG A 130 -6.00 -0.54 -23.64
#